data_AF-A0A2D4TSR6-F1
#
_entry.id   AF-A0A2D4TSR6-F1
#
_cell.length_a   1.000
_cell.length_b   1.000
_cell.length_c   1.000
_cell.angle_alpha   90.00
_cell.angle_beta   90.00
_cell.angle_gamma   90.00
#
_symmetry.space_group_name_H-M   'P 1'
#
loop_
_entity.id
_entity.type
_entity.pdbx_description
1 polymer ?
#
loop_
_entity_poly.entity_id
_entity_poly.type
_entity_poly.pdbx_seq_one_letter_code
_entity_poly.pdbx_strand_id
1 'polypeptide(L)'
;MSGVNSINWARIIAQSVYYFYSYFLIEDKDEPINFSVPTGNFGDVYAGYLAKKMGLPINKLIVATNQNDILHRAISKGSYEVEKVAETISPSMDIQIASNFERLIYDLNNGDDSLTAKAMNDIKEKGKYLIDQEKLDKINNNFLSAKMSEDEVLKTIELVYKKFDVVLDPHSAIGYGAFDKVNISGNNIVLATAHPCKFPDAIKNAINLNAELPKELKYILNEKENYKIIDNNIDEVKKHIKERI
;
A
#
# COMPACT_ATOMS: atom_id res chain seq x y z
N MET A 1 26.99 -6.97 5.19
CA MET A 1 25.94 -5.97 5.48
C MET A 1 24.80 -6.26 4.53
N SER A 2 23.56 -6.36 5.02
CA SER A 2 22.36 -6.52 4.18
C SER A 2 21.41 -5.34 4.44
N GLY A 3 20.69 -4.90 3.42
CA GLY A 3 19.72 -3.81 3.55
C GLY A 3 18.35 -4.32 4.01
N VAL A 4 17.67 -3.56 4.85
CA VAL A 4 16.25 -3.76 5.19
C VAL A 4 15.44 -2.77 4.37
N ASN A 5 14.80 -3.22 3.28
CA ASN A 5 14.08 -2.31 2.37
C ASN A 5 12.80 -2.93 1.79
N SER A 6 11.96 -2.07 1.21
CA SER A 6 10.69 -2.41 0.56
C SER A 6 10.83 -3.04 -0.82
N ILE A 7 12.03 -3.01 -1.40
CA ILE A 7 12.28 -3.44 -2.78
C ILE A 7 12.83 -4.87 -2.87
N ASN A 8 13.06 -5.57 -1.76
CA ASN A 8 13.51 -6.95 -1.81
C ASN A 8 12.45 -7.86 -2.47
N TRP A 9 12.84 -8.61 -3.50
CA TRP A 9 11.93 -9.49 -4.26
C TRP A 9 11.24 -10.54 -3.39
N ALA A 10 11.91 -11.05 -2.34
CA ALA A 10 11.31 -12.02 -1.43
C ALA A 10 10.07 -11.46 -0.71
N ARG A 11 9.99 -10.15 -0.49
CA ARG A 11 8.79 -9.51 0.08
C ARG A 11 7.60 -9.65 -0.88
N ILE A 12 7.81 -9.39 -2.16
CA ILE A 12 6.76 -9.48 -3.19
C ILE A 12 6.27 -10.93 -3.33
N ILE A 13 7.18 -11.90 -3.39
CA ILE A 13 6.81 -13.32 -3.48
C ILE A 13 6.00 -13.75 -2.25
N ALA A 14 6.46 -13.42 -1.04
CA ALA A 14 5.74 -13.80 0.18
C ALA A 14 4.32 -13.20 0.22
N GLN A 15 4.17 -11.97 -0.29
CA GLN A 15 2.88 -11.28 -0.35
C GLN A 15 1.91 -11.90 -1.38
N SER A 16 2.39 -12.52 -2.46
CA SER A 16 1.47 -13.10 -3.46
C SER A 16 0.64 -14.25 -2.89
N VAL A 17 1.15 -14.93 -1.85
CA VAL A 17 0.50 -16.09 -1.21
C VAL A 17 -0.90 -15.76 -0.70
N TYR A 18 -1.11 -14.60 -0.05
CA TYR A 18 -2.42 -14.28 0.51
C TYR A 18 -3.46 -13.87 -0.55
N TYR A 19 -3.05 -13.51 -1.77
CA TYR A 19 -3.98 -13.33 -2.89
C TYR A 19 -4.55 -14.68 -3.32
N PHE A 20 -3.69 -15.70 -3.47
CA PHE A 20 -4.14 -17.07 -3.74
C PHE A 20 -5.01 -17.62 -2.61
N TYR A 21 -4.56 -17.48 -1.36
CA TYR A 21 -5.31 -17.94 -0.20
C TYR A 21 -6.71 -17.30 -0.13
N SER A 22 -6.79 -15.97 -0.23
CA SER A 22 -8.06 -15.24 -0.23
C SER A 22 -8.96 -15.68 -1.38
N TYR A 23 -8.41 -15.87 -2.58
CA TYR A 23 -9.15 -16.36 -3.74
C TYR A 23 -9.79 -17.74 -3.49
N PHE A 24 -9.06 -18.67 -2.88
CA PHE A 24 -9.59 -20.02 -2.64
C PHE A 24 -10.69 -20.07 -1.57
N LEU A 25 -10.76 -19.06 -0.69
CA LEU A 25 -11.83 -18.93 0.30
C LEU A 25 -13.16 -18.40 -0.27
N ILE A 26 -13.15 -17.81 -1.47
CA ILE A 26 -14.37 -17.28 -2.11
C ILE A 26 -15.23 -18.45 -2.61
N GLU A 27 -16.49 -18.50 -2.20
CA GLU A 27 -17.42 -19.58 -2.58
C GLU A 27 -17.88 -19.43 -4.04
N ASP A 28 -18.44 -18.26 -4.38
CA ASP A 28 -18.91 -17.95 -5.73
C ASP A 28 -17.77 -17.40 -6.61
N LYS A 29 -17.27 -18.23 -7.53
CA LYS A 29 -16.20 -17.86 -8.46
C LYS A 29 -16.72 -17.43 -9.84
N ASP A 30 -18.04 -17.39 -10.03
CA ASP A 30 -18.65 -16.95 -11.28
C ASP A 30 -18.71 -15.41 -11.36
N GLU A 31 -18.73 -14.75 -10.20
CA GLU A 31 -18.62 -13.29 -10.08
C GLU A 31 -17.16 -12.78 -10.18
N PRO A 32 -16.93 -11.61 -10.80
CA PRO A 32 -15.59 -11.01 -10.88
C PRO A 32 -14.95 -10.82 -9.51
N ILE A 33 -13.67 -11.15 -9.38
CA ILE A 33 -12.94 -11.02 -8.11
C ILE A 33 -11.98 -9.83 -8.18
N ASN A 34 -12.17 -8.87 -7.28
CA ASN A 34 -11.37 -7.65 -7.20
C ASN A 34 -10.68 -7.53 -5.84
N PHE A 35 -9.50 -6.91 -5.83
CA PHE A 35 -8.76 -6.63 -4.59
C PHE A 35 -8.55 -5.13 -4.45
N SER A 36 -8.90 -4.56 -3.30
CA SER A 36 -8.59 -3.18 -2.93
C SER A 36 -7.46 -3.14 -1.92
N VAL A 37 -6.40 -2.43 -2.28
CA VAL A 37 -5.13 -2.49 -1.58
C VAL A 37 -4.72 -1.07 -1.14
N PRO A 38 -4.72 -0.78 0.16
CA PRO A 38 -4.09 0.42 0.71
C PRO A 38 -2.62 0.46 0.31
N THR A 39 -2.24 1.40 -0.55
CA THR A 39 -0.96 1.35 -1.26
C THR A 39 -0.13 2.61 -1.03
N GLY A 40 1.06 2.41 -0.45
CA GLY A 40 2.16 3.39 -0.50
C GLY A 40 3.20 2.99 -1.56
N ASN A 41 4.14 2.12 -1.18
CA ASN A 41 5.28 1.74 -2.02
C ASN A 41 4.99 0.79 -3.20
N PHE A 42 3.73 0.49 -3.52
CA PHE A 42 3.29 -0.40 -4.61
C PHE A 42 3.63 -1.91 -4.47
N GLY A 43 4.37 -2.33 -3.44
CA GLY A 43 4.82 -3.72 -3.32
C GLY A 43 3.70 -4.74 -3.14
N ASP A 44 2.75 -4.43 -2.25
CA ASP A 44 1.60 -5.31 -1.96
C ASP A 44 0.73 -5.52 -3.20
N VAL A 45 0.24 -4.43 -3.80
CA VAL A 45 -0.61 -4.53 -5.00
C VAL A 45 0.14 -5.11 -6.20
N TYR A 46 1.47 -4.90 -6.30
CA TYR A 46 2.29 -5.59 -7.30
C TYR A 46 2.38 -7.10 -7.05
N ALA A 47 2.34 -7.56 -5.80
CA ALA A 47 2.24 -8.99 -5.50
C ALA A 47 0.90 -9.59 -5.96
N GLY A 48 -0.19 -8.83 -5.85
CA GLY A 48 -1.48 -9.19 -6.45
C GLY A 48 -1.43 -9.24 -7.98
N TYR A 49 -0.73 -8.28 -8.59
CA TYR A 49 -0.47 -8.29 -10.04
C TYR A 49 0.39 -9.47 -10.47
N LEU A 50 1.41 -9.83 -9.69
CA LEU A 50 2.20 -11.04 -9.90
C LEU A 50 1.32 -12.30 -9.84
N ALA A 51 0.45 -12.41 -8.83
CA ALA A 51 -0.49 -13.53 -8.72
C ALA A 51 -1.42 -13.60 -9.95
N LYS A 52 -1.92 -12.46 -10.42
CA LYS A 52 -2.71 -12.38 -11.66
C LYS A 52 -1.90 -12.84 -12.88
N LYS A 53 -0.66 -12.39 -13.05
CA LYS A 53 0.24 -12.84 -14.13
C LYS A 53 0.56 -14.34 -14.05
N MET A 54 0.54 -14.93 -12.85
CA MET A 54 0.69 -16.38 -12.65
C MET A 54 -0.57 -17.18 -13.01
N GLY A 55 -1.69 -16.53 -13.32
CA GLY A 55 -2.93 -17.17 -13.76
C GLY A 55 -4.07 -17.15 -12.74
N LEU A 56 -3.90 -16.48 -11.59
CA LEU A 56 -5.01 -16.28 -10.64
C LEU A 56 -6.06 -15.35 -11.29
N PRO A 57 -7.35 -15.74 -11.38
CA PRO A 57 -8.34 -14.97 -12.12
C PRO A 57 -8.84 -13.77 -11.30
N ILE A 58 -7.98 -12.75 -11.23
CA ILE A 58 -8.28 -11.45 -10.64
C ILE A 58 -8.80 -10.53 -11.75
N ASN A 59 -9.98 -9.95 -11.56
CA ASN A 59 -10.53 -8.94 -12.45
C ASN A 59 -9.76 -7.61 -12.31
N LYS A 60 -9.94 -6.88 -11.20
CA LYS A 60 -9.24 -5.60 -10.95
C LYS A 60 -8.46 -5.56 -9.64
N LEU A 61 -7.33 -4.86 -9.68
CA LEU A 61 -6.54 -4.45 -8.52
C LEU A 61 -6.77 -2.94 -8.29
N ILE A 62 -7.49 -2.58 -7.24
CA ILE A 62 -7.80 -1.20 -6.87
C ILE A 62 -6.67 -0.68 -5.98
N VAL A 63 -5.94 0.32 -6.50
CA VAL A 63 -4.88 1.02 -5.79
C VAL A 63 -5.50 2.15 -4.98
N ALA A 64 -5.60 1.95 -3.67
CA ALA A 64 -6.19 2.89 -2.74
C ALA A 64 -5.09 3.77 -2.11
N THR A 65 -5.12 5.08 -2.36
CA THR A 65 -4.15 6.03 -1.79
C THR A 65 -4.81 6.94 -0.77
N ASN A 66 -4.02 7.47 0.17
CA ASN A 66 -4.41 8.66 0.92
C ASN A 66 -4.19 9.92 0.03
N GLN A 67 -4.13 11.11 0.64
CA GLN A 67 -3.89 12.36 -0.08
C GLN A 67 -2.55 12.44 -0.84
N ASN A 68 -1.56 11.63 -0.45
CA ASN A 68 -0.32 11.43 -1.20
C ASN A 68 -0.61 10.48 -2.39
N ASP A 69 -1.14 11.06 -3.46
CA ASP A 69 -1.91 10.34 -4.48
C ASP A 69 -1.17 10.10 -5.80
N ILE A 70 0.17 10.10 -5.79
CA ILE A 70 1.00 9.95 -7.00
C ILE A 70 0.60 8.72 -7.83
N LEU A 71 0.25 7.62 -7.16
CA LEU A 71 -0.22 6.39 -7.82
C LEU A 71 -1.62 6.55 -8.43
N HIS A 72 -2.53 7.26 -7.75
CA HIS A 72 -3.85 7.55 -8.30
C HIS A 72 -3.73 8.44 -9.55
N ARG A 73 -2.90 9.49 -9.52
CA ARG A 73 -2.65 10.35 -10.69
C ARG A 73 -2.00 9.57 -11.84
N ALA A 74 -1.06 8.66 -11.55
CA ALA A 74 -0.44 7.82 -12.55
C ALA A 74 -1.44 6.86 -13.22
N ILE A 75 -2.29 6.19 -12.43
CA ILE A 75 -3.25 5.20 -12.93
C ILE A 75 -4.45 5.86 -13.61
N SER A 76 -4.95 6.98 -13.07
CA SER A 76 -6.16 7.64 -13.61
C SER A 76 -5.88 8.60 -14.77
N LYS A 77 -4.67 9.20 -14.83
CA LYS A 77 -4.34 10.26 -15.79
C LYS A 77 -3.01 10.07 -16.53
N GLY A 78 -2.27 9.01 -16.24
CA GLY A 78 -0.94 8.79 -16.81
C GLY A 78 0.14 9.77 -16.30
N SER A 79 -0.13 10.54 -15.25
CA SER A 79 0.80 11.53 -14.68
C SER A 79 1.43 10.98 -13.41
N TYR A 80 2.69 10.53 -13.49
CA TYR A 80 3.50 10.17 -12.33
C TYR A 80 4.40 11.35 -11.98
N GLU A 81 3.91 12.25 -11.12
CA GLU A 81 4.60 13.49 -10.77
C GLU A 81 4.82 13.60 -9.27
N VAL A 82 6.07 13.86 -8.88
CA VAL A 82 6.50 14.01 -7.51
C VAL A 82 5.93 15.31 -6.94
N GLU A 83 5.26 15.19 -5.80
CA GLU A 83 4.75 16.33 -5.04
C GLU A 83 5.34 16.31 -3.61
N LYS A 84 5.06 17.36 -2.84
CA LYS A 84 5.43 17.39 -1.43
C LYS A 84 4.56 16.42 -0.66
N VAL A 85 5.18 15.56 0.14
CA VAL A 85 4.46 14.65 1.04
C VAL A 85 3.75 15.47 2.12
N ALA A 86 2.49 15.13 2.37
CA ALA A 86 1.72 15.61 3.49
C ALA A 86 1.57 14.48 4.52
N GLU A 87 1.80 14.79 5.79
CA GLU A 87 1.51 13.85 6.88
C GLU A 87 0.00 13.58 6.95
N THR A 88 -0.36 12.33 7.24
CA THR A 88 -1.75 11.88 7.38
C THR A 88 -1.95 10.98 8.59
N ILE A 89 -3.21 10.70 8.92
CA ILE A 89 -3.60 9.61 9.83
C ILE A 89 -3.23 8.20 9.33
N SER A 90 -2.65 8.06 8.13
CA SER A 90 -2.21 6.80 7.51
C SER A 90 -0.72 6.84 7.11
N PRO A 91 0.19 7.05 8.08
CA PRO A 91 1.57 7.46 7.81
C PRO A 91 2.41 6.42 7.04
N SER A 92 2.00 5.15 7.02
CA SER A 92 2.71 4.11 6.26
C SER A 92 2.53 4.25 4.74
N MET A 93 1.61 5.11 4.31
CA MET A 93 1.29 5.41 2.91
C MET A 93 1.75 6.81 2.50
N ASP A 94 2.33 7.60 3.40
CA ASP A 94 2.83 8.95 3.14
C ASP A 94 4.16 8.88 2.37
N ILE A 95 4.06 8.63 1.07
CA ILE A 95 5.20 8.41 0.18
C ILE A 95 5.29 9.48 -0.90
N GLN A 96 6.51 9.82 -1.27
CA GLN A 96 6.78 10.74 -2.37
C GLN A 96 6.89 10.02 -3.72
N ILE A 97 7.57 8.86 -3.71
CA ILE A 97 7.80 7.99 -4.86
C ILE A 97 7.51 6.56 -4.40
N ALA A 98 6.72 5.85 -5.20
CA ALA A 98 6.39 4.46 -4.93
C ALA A 98 7.49 3.54 -5.46
N SER A 99 8.39 3.08 -4.56
CA SER A 99 9.61 2.35 -4.93
C SER A 99 9.40 1.08 -5.77
N ASN A 100 8.28 0.36 -5.62
CA ASN A 100 8.02 -0.84 -6.43
C ASN A 100 7.27 -0.55 -7.74
N PHE A 101 6.89 0.70 -8.03
CA PHE A 101 6.21 1.07 -9.28
C PHE A 101 7.11 0.89 -10.51
N GLU A 102 8.43 0.96 -10.32
CA GLU A 102 9.44 0.62 -11.34
C GLU A 102 9.21 -0.76 -11.97
N ARG A 103 8.75 -1.75 -11.18
CA ARG A 103 8.46 -3.09 -11.70
C ARG A 103 7.30 -3.09 -12.69
N LEU A 104 6.29 -2.28 -12.42
CA LEU A 104 5.20 -2.10 -13.36
C LEU A 104 5.67 -1.37 -14.62
N ILE A 105 6.52 -0.34 -14.48
CA ILE A 105 7.13 0.35 -15.63
C ILE A 105 7.91 -0.64 -16.50
N TYR A 106 8.70 -1.53 -15.90
CA TYR A 106 9.42 -2.60 -16.61
C TYR A 106 8.46 -3.52 -17.38
N ASP A 107 7.38 -3.96 -16.75
CA ASP A 107 6.34 -4.76 -17.41
C ASP A 107 5.66 -4.01 -18.56
N LEU A 108 5.37 -2.72 -18.40
CA LEU A 108 4.74 -1.87 -19.44
C LEU A 108 5.67 -1.60 -20.62
N ASN A 109 6.98 -1.64 -20.39
CA ASN A 109 8.02 -1.57 -21.42
C ASN A 109 8.36 -2.95 -22.00
N ASN A 110 7.54 -3.98 -21.76
CA ASN A 110 7.74 -5.35 -22.25
C ASN A 110 9.10 -5.94 -21.84
N GLY A 111 9.62 -5.57 -20.67
CA GLY A 111 10.91 -6.03 -20.16
C GLY A 111 12.14 -5.31 -20.73
N ASP A 112 11.97 -4.16 -21.39
CA ASP A 112 13.07 -3.32 -21.85
C ASP A 112 13.68 -2.53 -20.66
N ASP A 113 14.91 -2.91 -20.29
CA ASP A 113 15.67 -2.31 -19.20
C ASP A 113 16.16 -0.89 -19.53
N SER A 114 16.47 -0.61 -20.79
CA SER A 114 16.95 0.68 -21.27
C SER A 114 15.86 1.74 -21.21
N LEU A 115 14.63 1.40 -21.65
CA LEU A 115 13.46 2.28 -21.53
C LEU A 115 13.07 2.49 -20.06
N THR A 116 13.18 1.44 -19.24
CA THR A 116 12.88 1.52 -17.82
C THR A 116 13.88 2.41 -17.09
N ALA A 117 15.18 2.22 -17.33
CA ALA A 117 16.23 3.08 -16.78
C ALA A 117 16.06 4.54 -17.18
N LYS A 118 15.67 4.80 -18.45
CA LYS A 118 15.35 6.15 -18.91
C LYS A 118 14.18 6.75 -18.14
N ALA A 119 13.08 6.01 -17.97
CA ALA A 119 11.93 6.47 -17.20
C ALA A 119 12.30 6.78 -15.74
N MET A 120 13.09 5.91 -15.10
CA MET A 120 13.56 6.11 -13.73
C MET A 120 14.50 7.32 -13.60
N ASN A 121 15.35 7.56 -14.60
CA ASN A 121 16.19 8.77 -14.65
C ASN A 121 15.34 10.04 -14.82
N ASP A 122 14.33 10.03 -15.69
CA ASP A 122 13.40 11.16 -15.85
C ASP A 122 12.67 11.48 -14.53
N ILE A 123 12.21 10.46 -13.79
CA ILE A 123 11.60 10.65 -12.46
C ILE A 123 12.61 11.28 -11.49
N LYS A 124 13.86 10.79 -11.48
CA LYS A 124 14.90 11.27 -10.58
C LYS A 124 15.31 12.72 -10.86
N GLU A 125 15.49 13.08 -12.12
CA GLU A 125 16.01 14.39 -12.53
C GLU A 125 14.91 15.45 -12.64
N LYS A 126 13.73 15.07 -13.14
CA LYS A 126 12.63 16.00 -13.45
C LYS A 126 11.46 15.88 -12.48
N GLY A 127 11.46 14.87 -11.61
CA GLY A 127 10.33 14.59 -10.72
C GLY A 127 9.08 14.11 -11.45
N LYS A 128 9.19 13.69 -12.73
CA LYS A 128 8.03 13.45 -13.59
C LYS A 128 8.26 12.33 -14.59
N TYR A 129 7.23 11.50 -14.76
CA TYR A 129 7.10 10.53 -15.84
C TYR A 129 5.67 10.57 -16.39
N LEU A 130 5.55 10.75 -17.70
CA LEU A 130 4.28 10.71 -18.41
C LEU A 130 4.11 9.35 -19.06
N ILE A 131 3.02 8.69 -18.71
CA ILE A 131 2.61 7.40 -19.25
C ILE A 131 1.76 7.68 -20.50
N ASP A 132 2.21 7.20 -21.64
CA ASP A 132 1.47 7.30 -22.90
C ASP A 132 0.15 6.51 -22.85
N GLN A 133 -0.76 6.82 -23.78
CA GLN A 133 -2.10 6.23 -23.79
C GLN A 133 -2.07 4.70 -23.92
N GLU A 134 -1.16 4.14 -24.72
CA GLU A 134 -1.06 2.69 -24.91
C GLU A 134 -0.70 1.98 -23.59
N LYS A 135 0.26 2.52 -22.83
CA LYS A 135 0.62 1.99 -21.51
C LYS A 135 -0.47 2.26 -20.48
N LEU A 136 -1.14 3.40 -20.54
CA LEU A 136 -2.25 3.72 -19.64
C LEU A 136 -3.42 2.74 -19.85
N ASP A 137 -3.72 2.34 -21.08
CA ASP A 137 -4.73 1.33 -21.38
C ASP A 137 -4.34 -0.04 -20.80
N LYS A 138 -3.06 -0.43 -20.90
CA LYS A 138 -2.53 -1.65 -20.26
C LYS A 138 -2.65 -1.60 -18.73
N ILE A 139 -2.41 -0.44 -18.12
CA ILE A 139 -2.64 -0.23 -16.68
C ILE A 139 -4.13 -0.41 -16.38
N ASN A 140 -5.02 0.28 -17.10
CA ASN A 140 -6.46 0.27 -16.86
C ASN A 140 -7.11 -1.10 -17.06
N ASN A 141 -6.51 -1.98 -17.86
CA ASN A 141 -6.94 -3.37 -17.97
C ASN A 141 -6.79 -4.15 -16.65
N ASN A 142 -5.80 -3.80 -15.82
CA ASN A 142 -5.46 -4.53 -14.60
C ASN A 142 -5.80 -3.78 -13.33
N PHE A 143 -5.64 -2.47 -13.34
CA PHE A 143 -5.71 -1.61 -12.17
C PHE A 143 -6.84 -0.60 -12.28
N LEU A 144 -7.41 -0.28 -11.13
CA LEU A 144 -8.19 0.93 -10.90
C LEU A 144 -7.53 1.68 -9.75
N SER A 145 -7.93 2.92 -9.49
CA SER A 145 -7.41 3.65 -8.34
C SER A 145 -8.41 4.66 -7.81
N ALA A 146 -8.31 4.93 -6.51
CA ALA A 146 -9.04 6.03 -5.89
C ALA A 146 -8.21 6.64 -4.76
N LYS A 147 -8.35 7.95 -4.62
CA LYS A 147 -7.81 8.73 -3.51
C LYS A 147 -8.86 8.87 -2.40
N MET A 148 -8.42 8.77 -1.16
CA MET A 148 -9.23 9.05 0.04
C MET A 148 -8.64 10.25 0.80
N SER A 149 -9.46 11.24 1.13
CA SER A 149 -9.11 12.30 2.07
C SER A 149 -9.25 11.82 3.52
N GLU A 150 -8.64 12.52 4.48
CA GLU A 150 -8.72 12.15 5.90
C GLU A 150 -10.17 12.12 6.41
N ASP A 151 -10.99 13.10 6.00
CA ASP A 151 -12.42 13.14 6.33
C ASP A 151 -13.17 11.91 5.82
N GLU A 152 -12.85 11.45 4.60
CA GLU A 152 -13.48 10.27 4.01
C GLU A 152 -13.02 8.99 4.72
N VAL A 153 -11.76 8.94 5.16
CA VAL A 153 -11.22 7.83 5.96
C VAL A 153 -11.95 7.74 7.30
N LEU A 154 -12.07 8.84 8.05
CA LEU A 154 -12.77 8.86 9.34
C LEU A 154 -14.25 8.46 9.20
N LYS A 155 -14.94 8.99 8.18
CA LYS A 155 -16.32 8.60 7.87
C LYS A 155 -16.45 7.13 7.49
N THR A 156 -15.45 6.57 6.80
CA THR A 156 -15.44 5.15 6.43
C THR A 156 -15.32 4.27 7.68
N ILE A 157 -14.44 4.62 8.62
CA ILE A 157 -14.33 3.91 9.90
C ILE A 157 -15.66 3.96 10.64
N GLU A 158 -16.28 5.14 10.74
CA GLU A 158 -17.57 5.31 11.41
C GLU A 158 -18.69 4.49 10.76
N LEU A 159 -18.80 4.52 9.43
CA LEU A 159 -19.80 3.79 8.67
C LEU A 159 -19.66 2.27 8.87
N VAL A 160 -18.45 1.75 8.71
CA VAL A 160 -18.18 0.31 8.83
C VAL A 160 -18.44 -0.16 10.25
N TYR A 161 -18.03 0.61 11.26
CA TYR A 161 -18.31 0.29 12.66
C TYR A 161 -19.82 0.26 12.93
N LYS A 162 -20.57 1.29 12.52
CA LYS A 162 -22.02 1.36 12.73
C LYS A 162 -22.78 0.23 12.03
N LYS A 163 -22.33 -0.18 10.84
CA LYS A 163 -23.04 -1.15 10.00
C LYS A 163 -22.68 -2.60 10.33
N PHE A 164 -21.43 -2.86 10.71
CA PHE A 164 -20.89 -4.22 10.80
C PHE A 164 -20.28 -4.55 12.17
N ASP A 165 -20.20 -3.59 13.10
CA ASP A 165 -19.49 -3.74 14.38
C ASP A 165 -18.01 -4.13 14.21
N VAL A 166 -17.40 -3.67 13.10
CA VAL A 166 -15.99 -3.88 12.78
C VAL A 166 -15.25 -2.54 12.84
N VAL A 167 -14.17 -2.48 13.59
CA VAL A 167 -13.29 -1.30 13.65
C VAL A 167 -12.16 -1.47 12.65
N LEU A 168 -12.06 -0.55 11.69
CA LEU A 168 -10.95 -0.51 10.74
C LEU A 168 -9.87 0.45 11.23
N ASP A 169 -8.61 0.07 11.03
CA ASP A 169 -7.50 1.03 11.08
C ASP A 169 -7.59 2.00 9.88
N PRO A 170 -6.97 3.19 9.94
CA PRO A 170 -7.05 4.18 8.87
C PRO A 170 -6.56 3.67 7.50
N HIS A 171 -5.57 2.76 7.45
CA HIS A 171 -5.10 2.18 6.19
C HIS A 171 -6.15 1.24 5.60
N SER A 172 -6.70 0.33 6.40
CA SER A 172 -7.80 -0.55 5.97
C SER A 172 -9.03 0.22 5.52
N ALA A 173 -9.36 1.32 6.20
CA ALA A 173 -10.45 2.21 5.83
C ALA A 173 -10.22 2.90 4.47
N ILE A 174 -8.98 3.25 4.12
CA ILE A 174 -8.65 3.73 2.77
C ILE A 174 -8.96 2.67 1.72
N GLY A 175 -8.58 1.41 1.97
CA GLY A 175 -8.87 0.30 1.07
C GLY A 175 -10.37 0.09 0.87
N TYR A 176 -11.15 0.11 1.96
CA TYR A 176 -12.59 -0.06 1.90
C TYR A 176 -13.26 1.11 1.15
N GLY A 177 -12.96 2.35 1.53
CA GLY A 177 -13.59 3.52 0.92
C GLY A 177 -13.19 3.73 -0.54
N ALA A 178 -11.96 3.37 -0.93
CA ALA A 178 -11.54 3.39 -2.34
C ALA A 178 -12.31 2.37 -3.18
N PHE A 179 -12.55 1.17 -2.64
CA PHE A 179 -13.40 0.18 -3.29
C PHE A 179 -14.83 0.72 -3.49
N ASP A 180 -15.42 1.26 -2.43
CA ASP A 180 -16.78 1.80 -2.44
C ASP A 180 -16.93 2.93 -3.48
N LYS A 181 -15.93 3.83 -3.56
CA LYS A 181 -15.89 4.90 -4.57
C LYS A 181 -15.76 4.43 -6.00
N VAL A 182 -14.94 3.40 -6.24
CA VAL A 182 -14.78 2.81 -7.58
C VAL A 182 -16.08 2.11 -8.01
N ASN A 183 -16.89 1.65 -7.05
CA ASN A 183 -18.23 1.10 -7.25
C ASN A 183 -18.24 -0.02 -8.31
N ILE A 184 -17.33 -0.98 -8.17
CA ILE A 184 -17.20 -2.14 -9.05
C ILE A 184 -17.94 -3.35 -8.49
N SER A 185 -18.63 -4.09 -9.36
CA SER A 185 -19.38 -5.30 -9.00
C SER A 185 -18.48 -6.51 -8.77
N GLY A 186 -19.06 -7.54 -8.16
CA GLY A 186 -18.44 -8.83 -7.90
C GLY A 186 -17.95 -9.01 -6.47
N ASN A 187 -17.07 -10.00 -6.28
CA ASN A 187 -16.44 -10.29 -4.99
C ASN A 187 -15.29 -9.33 -4.75
N ASN A 188 -15.44 -8.46 -3.75
CA ASN A 188 -14.49 -7.40 -3.46
C ASN A 188 -13.76 -7.67 -2.14
N ILE A 189 -12.44 -7.86 -2.22
CA ILE A 189 -11.59 -8.18 -1.08
C ILE A 189 -10.76 -6.95 -0.74
N VAL A 190 -10.90 -6.45 0.48
CA VAL A 190 -10.11 -5.32 0.98
C VAL A 190 -8.98 -5.87 1.84
N LEU A 191 -7.74 -5.50 1.55
CA LEU A 191 -6.61 -5.88 2.40
C LEU A 191 -6.57 -5.01 3.64
N ALA A 192 -6.80 -5.63 4.80
CA ALA A 192 -6.65 -4.99 6.09
C ALA A 192 -5.18 -5.06 6.54
N THR A 193 -4.46 -3.95 6.45
CA THR A 193 -2.99 -3.94 6.55
C THR A 193 -2.45 -3.68 7.95
N ALA A 194 -3.30 -3.25 8.88
CA ALA A 194 -2.92 -3.06 10.28
C ALA A 194 -4.07 -3.37 11.23
N HIS A 195 -3.72 -3.70 12.48
CA HIS A 195 -4.69 -3.78 13.56
C HIS A 195 -5.04 -2.37 14.06
N PRO A 196 -6.31 -2.06 14.38
CA PRO A 196 -6.74 -0.72 14.83
C PRO A 196 -5.97 -0.16 16.02
N CYS A 197 -5.50 -1.01 16.94
CA CYS A 197 -4.71 -0.60 18.11
C CYS A 197 -3.39 0.10 17.76
N LYS A 198 -2.91 -0.01 16.51
CA LYS A 198 -1.69 0.66 16.05
C LYS A 198 -1.92 2.15 15.77
N PHE A 199 -3.17 2.58 15.59
CA PHE A 199 -3.54 3.95 15.25
C PHE A 199 -4.68 4.47 16.15
N PRO A 200 -4.50 4.46 17.48
CA PRO A 200 -5.57 4.72 18.44
C PRO A 200 -6.19 6.11 18.28
N ASP A 201 -5.41 7.13 17.90
CA ASP A 201 -5.91 8.49 17.72
C ASP A 201 -6.91 8.59 16.56
N ALA A 202 -6.64 7.92 15.44
CA ALA A 202 -7.57 7.87 14.30
C ALA A 202 -8.89 7.20 14.69
N ILE A 203 -8.82 6.10 15.46
CA ILE A 203 -10.02 5.39 15.94
C ILE A 203 -10.82 6.26 16.91
N LYS A 204 -10.14 6.91 17.86
CA LYS A 204 -10.75 7.81 18.82
C LYS A 204 -11.43 8.99 18.12
N ASN A 205 -10.79 9.58 17.11
CA ASN A 205 -11.36 10.68 16.35
C ASN A 205 -12.56 10.26 15.49
N ALA A 206 -12.57 9.04 14.94
CA ALA A 206 -13.65 8.56 14.08
C ALA A 206 -14.90 8.12 14.86
N ILE A 207 -14.73 7.37 15.95
CA ILE A 207 -15.83 6.68 16.65
C ILE A 207 -15.81 6.82 18.17
N ASN A 208 -14.90 7.64 18.72
CA ASN A 208 -14.75 7.88 20.16
C ASN A 208 -14.54 6.60 20.99
N LEU A 209 -13.84 5.61 20.40
CA LEU A 209 -13.42 4.39 21.08
C LEU A 209 -11.91 4.37 21.27
N ASN A 210 -11.47 3.77 22.37
CA ASN A 210 -10.07 3.43 22.57
C ASN A 210 -9.84 2.01 22.03
N ALA A 211 -9.09 1.87 20.95
CA ALA A 211 -8.72 0.57 20.43
C ALA A 211 -7.75 -0.13 21.41
N GLU A 212 -8.21 -1.18 22.08
CA GLU A 212 -7.37 -1.96 22.98
C GLU A 212 -6.35 -2.83 22.23
N LEU A 213 -5.21 -3.07 22.88
CA LEU A 213 -4.28 -4.11 22.45
C LEU A 213 -4.95 -5.49 22.56
N PRO A 214 -4.70 -6.40 21.60
CA PRO A 214 -5.02 -7.81 21.76
C PRO A 214 -4.47 -8.35 23.08
N LYS A 215 -5.19 -9.29 23.70
CA LYS A 215 -4.84 -9.82 25.02
C LYS A 215 -3.41 -10.38 25.05
N GLU A 216 -3.03 -11.01 23.95
CA GLU A 216 -1.73 -11.62 23.69
C GLU A 216 -0.59 -10.59 23.66
N LEU A 217 -0.89 -9.31 23.42
CA LEU A 217 0.09 -8.23 23.32
C LEU A 217 0.10 -7.29 24.52
N LYS A 218 -0.85 -7.40 25.46
CA LYS A 218 -0.93 -6.48 26.62
C LYS A 218 0.35 -6.47 27.48
N TYR A 219 1.12 -7.56 27.48
CA TYR A 219 2.36 -7.67 28.24
C TYR A 219 3.43 -6.67 27.79
N ILE A 220 3.44 -6.27 26.50
CA ILE A 220 4.50 -5.44 25.92
C ILE A 220 4.59 -4.05 26.58
N LEU A 221 3.50 -3.54 27.13
CA LEU A 221 3.46 -2.23 27.79
C LEU A 221 4.27 -2.17 29.10
N ASN A 222 4.55 -3.34 29.69
CA ASN A 222 5.32 -3.46 30.93
C ASN A 222 6.75 -3.95 30.69
N GLU A 223 7.11 -4.27 29.45
CA GLU A 223 8.45 -4.75 29.11
C GLU A 223 9.46 -3.60 29.12
N LYS A 224 10.68 -3.89 29.57
CA LYS A 224 11.75 -2.91 29.57
C LYS A 224 12.30 -2.76 28.15
N GLU A 225 12.22 -1.56 27.59
CA GLU A 225 12.85 -1.26 26.32
C GLU A 225 14.38 -1.46 26.38
N ASN A 226 14.95 -1.99 25.31
CA ASN A 226 16.39 -2.19 25.15
C ASN A 226 16.89 -1.53 23.87
N TYR A 227 17.34 -0.29 24.00
CA TYR A 227 17.90 0.50 22.90
C TYR A 227 19.17 1.23 23.36
N LYS A 228 19.97 1.70 22.40
CA LYS A 228 21.10 2.61 22.64
C LYS A 228 20.88 3.88 21.85
N ILE A 229 20.98 5.02 22.54
CA ILE A 229 20.99 6.34 21.91
C ILE A 229 22.39 6.57 21.32
N ILE A 230 22.43 7.00 20.07
CA ILE A 230 23.64 7.35 19.32
C ILE A 230 23.36 8.71 18.67
N ASP A 231 24.34 9.60 18.66
CA ASP A 231 24.19 10.89 18.01
C ASP A 231 24.04 10.70 16.49
N ASN A 232 23.51 11.73 15.81
CA ASN A 232 23.37 11.74 14.36
C ASN A 232 24.74 11.91 13.66
N ASN A 233 25.61 10.91 13.84
CA ASN A 233 26.98 10.88 13.34
C ASN A 233 27.25 9.52 12.67
N ILE A 234 27.59 9.56 11.39
CA ILE A 234 27.79 8.35 10.58
C ILE A 234 28.93 7.46 11.09
N ASP A 235 29.99 8.05 11.64
CA ASP A 235 31.16 7.31 12.11
C ASP A 235 30.89 6.65 13.46
N GLU A 236 30.10 7.29 14.33
CA GLU A 236 29.62 6.68 15.57
C GLU A 236 28.69 5.48 15.30
N VAL A 237 27.77 5.62 14.36
CA VAL A 237 26.88 4.51 13.95
C VAL A 237 27.71 3.34 13.39
N LYS A 238 28.68 3.62 12.51
CA LYS A 238 29.59 2.59 11.98
C LYS A 238 30.38 1.91 13.09
N LYS A 239 30.94 2.69 14.02
CA LYS A 239 31.70 2.17 15.16
C LYS A 239 30.82 1.27 16.03
N HIS A 240 29.63 1.73 16.39
CA HIS A 240 28.67 0.98 17.19
C HIS A 240 28.31 -0.39 16.60
N ILE A 241 28.07 -0.43 15.28
CA ILE A 241 27.77 -1.66 14.55
C ILE A 241 28.99 -2.59 14.56
N LYS A 242 30.18 -2.07 14.22
CA LYS A 242 31.41 -2.87 14.15
C LYS A 242 31.81 -3.49 15.48
N GLU A 243 31.53 -2.84 16.61
CA GLU A 243 31.80 -3.36 17.95
C GLU A 243 30.90 -4.56 18.34
N ARG A 244 29.91 -4.93 17.52
CA ARG A 244 28.90 -5.98 17.80
C ARG A 244 28.87 -7.09 16.74
N ILE A 245 29.77 -7.04 15.76
CA ILE A 245 29.92 -8.08 14.72
C ILE A 245 31.05 -9.02 15.14
#